data_AF-A0A7Z9ICK2-F1
#
_entry.id   AF-A0A7Z9ICK2-F1
#
_cell.length_a   1.000
_cell.length_b   1.000
_cell.length_c   1.000
_cell.angle_alpha   90.00
_cell.angle_beta   90.00
_cell.angle_gamma   90.00
#
_symmetry.space_group_name_H-M   'P 1'
#
loop_
_entity.id
_entity.type
_entity.pdbx_description
1 polymer ?
#
loop_
_entity_poly.entity_id
_entity_poly.type
_entity_poly.pdbx_seq_one_letter_code
_entity_poly.pdbx_strand_id
1 'polypeptide(L)'
;MFGEYIPLGNQFPWLYDLLPIGPGLAAGNGVLIFEIDGVVFVPNICFESTVPHLVRSMMQQSNTQGQRGDVMLNLTNDGWFWGSAMLDIHLRCNIMRAVEMRRPNLVAANTGISAWITPTGKIVEQEAKRKDGFVIAQVGKATYDSVYMRFGDILSIVAATLAGIAVLRSLKSVPPNKNN
;
A
#
# COMPACT_ATOMS: atom_id res chain seq x y z
N MET A 1 9.80 11.31 -3.58
CA MET A 1 9.44 11.76 -2.23
C MET A 1 10.75 12.09 -1.52
N PHE A 2 11.03 13.37 -1.28
CA PHE A 2 12.26 13.84 -0.61
C PHE A 2 11.91 14.43 0.77
N GLY A 3 10.84 13.94 1.40
CA GLY A 3 10.32 14.48 2.65
C GLY A 3 10.91 13.83 3.90
N GLU A 4 11.39 12.59 3.77
CA GLU A 4 11.85 11.79 4.91
C GLU A 4 13.34 11.50 4.87
N TYR A 5 13.97 11.46 3.69
CA TYR A 5 15.41 11.29 3.54
C TYR A 5 15.88 11.88 2.21
N ILE A 6 17.20 12.07 2.09
CA ILE A 6 17.84 12.51 0.85
C ILE A 6 18.51 11.31 0.17
N PRO A 7 18.03 10.87 -1.00
CA PRO A 7 18.71 9.84 -1.78
C PRO A 7 20.14 10.26 -2.09
N LEU A 8 21.07 9.31 -1.93
CA LEU A 8 22.50 9.49 -2.15
C LEU A 8 23.21 10.49 -1.21
N GLY A 9 22.55 10.99 -0.16
CA GLY A 9 23.15 11.95 0.76
C GLY A 9 24.41 11.41 1.46
N ASN A 10 24.47 10.11 1.75
CA ASN A 10 25.66 9.50 2.34
C ASN A 10 26.85 9.42 1.37
N GLN A 11 26.59 9.31 0.06
CA GLN A 11 27.61 9.31 -0.98
C GLN A 11 28.05 10.74 -1.34
N PHE A 12 27.12 11.70 -1.24
CA PHE A 12 27.33 13.10 -1.59
C PHE A 12 26.81 14.02 -0.48
N PRO A 13 27.57 14.22 0.61
CA PRO A 13 27.10 14.94 1.80
C PRO A 13 26.65 16.38 1.55
N TRP A 14 27.17 17.04 0.52
CA TRP A 14 26.74 18.39 0.12
C TRP A 14 25.25 18.48 -0.26
N LEU A 15 24.61 17.34 -0.60
CA LEU A 15 23.16 17.29 -0.84
C LEU A 15 22.36 17.63 0.43
N TYR A 16 22.90 17.36 1.63
CA TYR A 16 22.25 17.71 2.90
C TYR A 16 22.18 19.22 3.11
N ASP A 17 23.11 19.99 2.52
CA ASP A 17 23.14 21.45 2.64
C ASP A 17 22.10 22.13 1.73
N LEU A 18 21.57 21.42 0.72
CA LEU A 18 20.59 21.96 -0.23
C LEU A 18 19.14 21.88 0.26
N LEU A 19 18.85 21.00 1.21
CA LEU A 19 17.48 20.71 1.64
C LEU A 19 17.34 20.86 3.17
N PRO A 20 16.23 21.43 3.66
CA PRO A 20 16.06 21.76 5.08
C PRO A 20 15.86 20.54 6.00
N ILE A 21 15.90 19.31 5.46
CA ILE A 21 15.59 18.07 6.20
C ILE A 21 16.83 17.36 6.78
N GLY A 22 18.04 17.83 6.45
CA GLY A 22 19.28 17.17 6.88
C GLY A 22 19.34 15.69 6.47
N PRO A 23 19.95 14.81 7.29
CA PRO A 23 20.04 13.37 7.02
C PRO A 23 18.68 12.66 6.89
N GLY A 24 17.63 13.20 7.50
CA GLY A 24 16.30 12.58 7.53
C GLY A 24 16.19 11.38 8.47
N LEU A 25 15.19 10.53 8.19
CA LEU A 25 14.85 9.30 8.91
C LEU A 25 15.63 8.10 8.35
N ALA A 26 15.91 7.14 9.23
CA ALA A 26 16.44 5.83 8.85
C ALA A 26 15.30 4.83 8.60
N ALA A 27 15.52 3.87 7.70
CA ALA A 27 14.59 2.77 7.49
C ALA A 27 14.51 1.85 8.73
N GLY A 28 13.34 1.28 8.99
CA GLY A 28 13.13 0.31 10.05
C GLY A 28 13.81 -1.04 9.77
N ASN A 29 14.00 -1.85 10.81
CA ASN A 29 14.68 -3.15 10.74
C ASN A 29 13.79 -4.32 10.29
N GLY A 30 12.50 -4.08 10.06
CA GLY A 30 11.53 -5.11 9.71
C GLY A 30 10.11 -4.70 10.03
N VAL A 31 9.20 -5.66 9.90
CA VAL A 31 7.77 -5.46 10.10
C VAL A 31 7.44 -5.55 11.57
N LEU A 32 6.78 -4.52 12.08
CA LEU A 32 6.16 -4.55 13.40
C LEU A 32 4.80 -5.25 13.27
N ILE A 33 4.49 -6.15 14.20
CA ILE A 33 3.15 -6.65 14.43
C ILE A 33 2.84 -6.56 15.92
N PHE A 34 1.57 -6.44 16.27
CA PHE A 34 1.14 -6.46 17.67
C PHE A 34 -0.22 -7.12 17.79
N GLU A 35 -0.50 -7.67 18.97
CA GLU A 35 -1.74 -8.38 19.26
C GLU A 35 -2.58 -7.60 20.27
N ILE A 36 -3.88 -7.48 20.01
CA ILE A 36 -4.87 -6.94 20.94
C ILE A 36 -6.01 -7.96 21.01
N ASP A 37 -6.29 -8.46 22.21
CA ASP A 37 -7.37 -9.43 22.48
C ASP A 37 -7.38 -10.63 21.51
N GLY A 38 -6.20 -11.15 21.17
CA GLY A 38 -6.06 -12.28 20.26
C GLY A 38 -6.16 -11.94 18.77
N VAL A 39 -6.24 -10.66 18.40
CA VAL A 39 -6.28 -10.18 17.00
C VAL A 39 -4.94 -9.54 16.66
N VAL A 40 -4.33 -9.98 15.56
CA VAL A 40 -3.00 -9.53 15.13
C VAL A 40 -3.11 -8.36 14.15
N PHE A 41 -2.54 -7.23 14.52
CA PHE A 41 -2.50 -6.01 13.71
C PHE A 41 -1.17 -5.88 12.98
N VAL A 42 -1.25 -5.50 11.70
CA VAL A 42 -0.10 -5.25 10.83
C VAL A 42 -0.14 -3.78 10.39
N PRO A 43 0.57 -2.88 11.11
CA PRO A 43 0.65 -1.48 10.76
C PRO A 43 1.44 -1.26 9.47
N ASN A 44 1.00 -0.26 8.70
CA ASN A 44 1.75 0.38 7.62
C ASN A 44 1.61 1.90 7.77
N ILE A 45 2.65 2.65 7.40
CA ILE A 45 2.76 4.07 7.69
C ILE A 45 2.64 4.87 6.39
N CYS A 46 1.72 5.83 6.38
CA CYS A 46 1.59 6.81 5.31
C CYS A 46 1.56 6.14 3.92
N PHE A 47 2.53 6.46 3.06
CA PHE A 47 2.64 6.00 1.67
C PHE A 47 2.89 4.50 1.48
N GLU A 48 3.26 3.75 2.52
CA GLU A 48 3.49 2.31 2.38
C GLU A 48 2.26 1.59 1.83
N SER A 49 1.05 2.07 2.15
CA SER A 49 -0.22 1.56 1.63
C SER A 49 -0.34 1.65 0.11
N THR A 50 0.40 2.56 -0.53
CA THR A 50 0.37 2.78 -1.98
C THR A 50 1.20 1.75 -2.75
N VAL A 51 2.08 1.01 -2.05
CA VAL A 51 3.03 0.06 -2.63
C VAL A 51 2.54 -1.38 -2.38
N PRO A 52 1.89 -2.05 -3.35
CA PRO A 52 1.17 -3.30 -3.10
C PRO A 52 2.08 -4.45 -2.64
N HIS A 53 3.25 -4.59 -3.27
CA HIS A 53 4.22 -5.65 -2.96
C HIS A 53 4.85 -5.48 -1.58
N LEU A 54 4.97 -4.24 -1.09
CA LEU A 54 5.44 -3.96 0.26
C LEU A 54 4.40 -4.40 1.29
N VAL A 55 3.14 -3.99 1.13
CA VAL A 55 2.06 -4.43 2.04
C VAL A 55 1.92 -5.95 2.04
N ARG A 56 2.01 -6.59 0.88
CA ARG A 56 2.00 -8.05 0.79
C ARG A 56 3.19 -8.66 1.54
N SER A 57 4.40 -8.12 1.40
CA SER A 57 5.56 -8.66 2.12
C SER A 57 5.44 -8.48 3.63
N MET A 58 4.87 -7.35 4.09
CA MET A 58 4.55 -7.11 5.50
C MET A 58 3.60 -8.19 6.06
N MET A 59 2.52 -8.44 5.34
CA MET A 59 1.54 -9.48 5.69
C MET A 59 2.12 -10.90 5.61
N GLN A 60 3.15 -11.15 4.80
CA GLN A 60 3.80 -12.46 4.74
C GLN A 60 4.78 -12.65 5.89
N GLN A 61 5.52 -11.60 6.24
CA GLN A 61 6.44 -11.64 7.36
C GLN A 61 5.71 -11.85 8.68
N SER A 62 4.52 -11.27 8.86
CA SER A 62 3.70 -11.57 10.05
C SER A 62 3.42 -13.07 10.17
N ASN A 63 2.98 -13.72 9.09
CA ASN A 63 2.75 -15.17 9.08
C ASN A 63 4.00 -15.97 9.47
N THR A 64 5.19 -15.53 9.05
CA THR A 64 6.47 -16.19 9.39
C THR A 64 6.88 -15.99 10.85
N GLN A 65 6.38 -14.95 11.52
CA GLN A 65 6.54 -14.75 12.96
C GLN A 65 5.57 -15.62 13.78
N GLY A 66 4.87 -16.57 13.14
CA GLY A 66 3.94 -17.50 13.77
C GLY A 66 2.53 -16.93 13.98
N GLN A 67 2.28 -15.71 13.52
CA GLN A 67 1.03 -14.99 13.74
C GLN A 67 0.41 -14.57 12.41
N ARG A 68 -0.80 -15.07 12.13
CA ARG A 68 -1.52 -14.63 10.94
C ARG A 68 -1.95 -13.17 11.13
N GLY A 69 -1.46 -12.25 10.29
CA GLY A 69 -1.97 -10.88 10.32
C GLY A 69 -3.47 -10.84 10.05
N ASP A 70 -4.25 -10.30 10.97
CA ASP A 70 -5.72 -10.29 10.93
C ASP A 70 -6.30 -8.96 10.46
N VAL A 71 -5.64 -7.86 10.81
CA VAL A 71 -6.11 -6.49 10.54
C VAL A 71 -4.94 -5.65 10.04
N MET A 72 -5.16 -4.89 8.97
CA MET A 72 -4.21 -3.86 8.56
C MET A 72 -4.55 -2.52 9.20
N LEU A 73 -3.53 -1.75 9.55
CA LEU A 73 -3.68 -0.43 10.15
C LEU A 73 -2.80 0.57 9.40
N ASN A 74 -3.39 1.46 8.62
CA ASN A 74 -2.67 2.58 8.01
C ASN A 74 -2.67 3.79 8.97
N LEU A 75 -1.49 4.19 9.42
CA LEU A 75 -1.29 5.39 10.23
C LEU A 75 -0.71 6.48 9.33
N THR A 76 -1.45 7.55 9.08
CA THR A 76 -1.03 8.57 8.10
C THR A 76 -1.21 10.00 8.60
N ASN A 77 -0.30 10.87 8.18
CA ASN A 77 -0.52 12.32 8.21
C ASN A 77 -0.73 12.81 6.79
N ASP A 78 -1.99 13.04 6.47
CA ASP A 78 -2.42 13.39 5.12
C ASP A 78 -2.42 14.91 4.88
N GLY A 79 -2.05 15.71 5.89
CA GLY A 79 -2.06 17.18 5.82
C GLY A 79 -1.16 17.76 4.73
N TRP A 80 -0.12 17.02 4.34
CA TRP A 80 0.79 17.38 3.24
C TRP A 80 0.09 17.54 1.89
N PHE A 81 -1.08 16.91 1.72
CA PHE A 81 -1.78 16.84 0.43
C PHE A 81 -3.10 17.61 0.41
N TRP A 82 -3.30 18.51 1.38
CA TRP A 82 -4.52 19.30 1.46
C TRP A 82 -4.84 20.03 0.15
N GLY A 83 -6.12 20.06 -0.21
CA GLY A 83 -6.61 20.71 -1.44
C GLY A 83 -6.34 19.92 -2.72
N SER A 84 -5.76 18.71 -2.63
CA SER A 84 -5.51 17.85 -3.79
C SER A 84 -6.37 16.58 -3.78
N ALA A 85 -6.48 15.95 -4.95
CA ALA A 85 -7.13 14.65 -5.10
C ALA A 85 -6.35 13.49 -4.46
N MET A 86 -5.11 13.75 -4.00
CA MET A 86 -4.24 12.71 -3.43
C MET A 86 -4.84 12.09 -2.17
N LEU A 87 -5.63 12.83 -1.38
CA LEU A 87 -6.34 12.31 -0.22
C LEU A 87 -7.32 11.18 -0.60
N ASP A 88 -8.04 11.36 -1.70
CA ASP A 88 -8.99 10.36 -2.19
C ASP A 88 -8.26 9.19 -2.86
N ILE A 89 -7.15 9.46 -3.56
CA ILE A 89 -6.31 8.42 -4.15
C ILE A 89 -5.66 7.56 -3.07
N HIS A 90 -5.17 8.17 -1.99
CA HIS A 90 -4.55 7.47 -0.87
C HIS A 90 -5.56 6.54 -0.17
N LEU A 91 -6.80 7.01 0.05
CA LEU A 91 -7.87 6.14 0.55
C LEU A 91 -8.17 4.99 -0.42
N ARG A 92 -8.21 5.24 -1.73
CA ARG A 92 -8.42 4.18 -2.73
C ARG A 92 -7.31 3.13 -2.72
N CYS A 93 -6.06 3.53 -2.52
CA CYS A 93 -4.97 2.58 -2.31
C CYS A 93 -5.24 1.70 -1.09
N ASN A 94 -5.65 2.27 0.04
CA ASN A 94 -6.02 1.53 1.24
C ASN A 94 -7.19 0.55 1.02
N ILE A 95 -8.18 0.94 0.21
CA ILE A 95 -9.28 0.05 -0.21
C ILE A 95 -8.75 -1.15 -1.00
N MET A 96 -7.86 -0.90 -1.97
CA MET A 96 -7.26 -1.96 -2.77
C MET A 96 -6.44 -2.93 -1.92
N ARG A 97 -5.66 -2.42 -0.95
CA ARG A 97 -4.92 -3.28 -0.01
C ARG A 97 -5.85 -4.22 0.76
N ALA A 98 -6.98 -3.71 1.25
CA ALA A 98 -7.99 -4.52 1.96
C ALA A 98 -8.51 -5.68 1.11
N VAL A 99 -8.85 -5.40 -0.16
CA VAL A 99 -9.33 -6.40 -1.13
C VAL A 99 -8.24 -7.41 -1.46
N GLU A 100 -7.03 -6.93 -1.74
CA GLU A 100 -5.88 -7.73 -2.11
C GLU A 100 -5.47 -8.69 -1.01
N MET A 101 -5.46 -8.26 0.25
CA MET A 101 -5.05 -9.11 1.38
C MET A 101 -6.21 -9.92 1.96
N ARG A 102 -7.46 -9.58 1.62
CA ARG A 102 -8.67 -10.10 2.28
C ARG A 102 -8.59 -9.90 3.79
N ARG A 103 -8.29 -8.66 4.19
CA ARG A 103 -8.21 -8.20 5.57
C ARG A 103 -8.97 -6.89 5.72
N PRO A 104 -9.63 -6.65 6.86
CA PRO A 104 -10.06 -5.30 7.18
C PRO A 104 -8.83 -4.37 7.22
N ASN A 105 -9.01 -3.13 6.78
CA ASN A 105 -7.99 -2.09 6.86
C ASN A 105 -8.57 -0.89 7.59
N LEU A 106 -7.91 -0.49 8.67
CA LEU A 106 -8.26 0.68 9.46
C LEU A 106 -7.32 1.82 9.06
N VAL A 107 -7.88 2.95 8.62
CA VAL A 107 -7.10 4.14 8.27
C VAL A 107 -7.30 5.17 9.37
N ALA A 108 -6.23 5.51 10.07
CA ALA A 108 -6.18 6.59 11.03
C ALA A 108 -5.37 7.74 10.43
N ALA A 109 -6.08 8.74 9.91
CA ALA A 109 -5.49 9.84 9.19
C ALA A 109 -5.59 11.15 9.98
N ASN A 110 -4.45 11.80 10.22
CA ASN A 110 -4.44 13.19 10.65
C ASN A 110 -4.82 14.10 9.47
N THR A 111 -5.85 14.95 9.64
CA THR A 111 -6.42 15.89 8.65
C THR A 111 -6.94 15.29 7.32
N GLY A 112 -6.63 14.03 7.02
CA GLY A 112 -7.14 13.26 5.89
C GLY A 112 -8.43 12.51 6.20
N ILE A 113 -8.66 11.40 5.49
CA ILE A 113 -9.85 10.56 5.64
C ILE A 113 -9.52 9.38 6.55
N SER A 114 -10.09 9.36 7.75
CA SER A 114 -10.07 8.18 8.61
C SER A 114 -11.22 7.25 8.21
N ALA A 115 -10.98 5.94 8.12
CA ALA A 115 -11.97 5.00 7.59
C ALA A 115 -11.81 3.57 8.12
N TRP A 116 -12.92 2.87 8.22
CA TRP A 116 -12.97 1.42 8.42
C TRP A 116 -13.36 0.73 7.12
N ILE A 117 -12.44 -0.06 6.57
CA ILE A 117 -12.60 -0.77 5.30
C ILE A 117 -12.69 -2.27 5.54
N THR A 118 -13.68 -2.94 4.95
CA THR A 118 -13.84 -4.40 5.02
C THR A 118 -12.86 -5.16 4.12
N PRO A 119 -12.68 -6.49 4.31
CA PRO A 119 -11.93 -7.34 3.39
C PRO A 119 -12.40 -7.32 1.91
N THR A 120 -13.60 -6.82 1.64
CA THR A 120 -14.15 -6.70 0.28
C THR A 120 -13.98 -5.29 -0.29
N GLY A 121 -13.31 -4.38 0.43
CA GLY A 121 -13.11 -2.99 0.04
C GLY A 121 -14.32 -2.08 0.30
N LYS A 122 -15.33 -2.55 1.04
CA LYS A 122 -16.46 -1.69 1.42
C LYS A 122 -16.02 -0.78 2.56
N ILE A 123 -16.29 0.51 2.46
CA ILE A 123 -16.17 1.45 3.58
C ILE A 123 -17.40 1.27 4.47
N VAL A 124 -17.19 0.87 5.72
CA VAL A 124 -18.26 0.74 6.72
C VAL A 124 -18.60 2.09 7.31
N GLU A 125 -17.55 2.82 7.69
CA GLU A 125 -17.62 4.14 8.31
C GLU A 125 -16.37 4.93 7.91
N GLN A 126 -16.53 6.24 7.76
CA GLN A 126 -15.42 7.16 7.48
C GLN A 126 -15.73 8.55 8.03
N GLU A 127 -14.67 9.27 8.39
CA GLU A 127 -14.74 10.69 8.73
C GLU A 127 -14.28 11.58 7.58
N ALA A 128 -14.81 12.79 7.53
CA ALA A 128 -14.47 13.76 6.50
C ALA A 128 -13.07 14.36 6.73
N LYS A 129 -12.46 14.83 5.64
CA LYS A 129 -11.19 15.57 5.66
C LYS A 129 -11.29 16.78 6.60
N ARG A 130 -10.27 17.02 7.41
CA ARG A 130 -10.17 18.15 8.36
C ARG A 130 -11.36 18.31 9.31
N LYS A 131 -12.02 17.21 9.65
CA LYS A 131 -13.08 17.19 10.64
C LYS A 131 -12.60 16.40 11.86
N ASP A 132 -12.78 16.99 13.04
CA ASP A 132 -12.54 16.29 14.29
C ASP A 132 -13.62 15.22 14.48
N GLY A 133 -13.20 14.01 14.82
CA GLY A 133 -14.09 12.87 14.91
C GLY A 133 -13.34 11.59 15.22
N PHE A 134 -14.09 10.48 15.24
CA PHE A 134 -13.56 9.15 15.45
C PHE A 134 -14.36 8.15 14.62
N VAL A 135 -13.74 7.03 14.27
CA VAL A 135 -14.39 5.89 13.63
C VAL A 135 -14.27 4.70 14.57
N ILE A 136 -15.39 4.02 14.86
CA ILE A 136 -15.38 2.82 15.71
C ILE A 136 -15.45 1.59 14.82
N ALA A 137 -14.38 0.79 14.82
CA ALA A 137 -14.33 -0.44 14.06
C ALA A 137 -14.46 -1.68 14.96
N GLN A 138 -15.26 -2.64 14.52
CA GLN A 138 -15.30 -3.98 15.11
C GLN A 138 -14.61 -4.96 14.18
N VAL A 139 -13.43 -5.42 14.59
CA VAL A 139 -12.58 -6.31 13.79
C VAL A 139 -12.31 -7.60 14.55
N GLY A 140 -11.93 -8.64 13.80
CA GLY A 140 -11.65 -9.95 14.36
C GLY A 140 -10.68 -10.71 13.47
N LYS A 141 -10.50 -12.00 13.79
CA LYS A 141 -9.55 -12.86 13.10
C LYS A 141 -9.88 -13.01 11.61
N ALA A 142 -8.84 -13.05 10.80
CA ALA A 142 -8.96 -13.36 9.39
C ALA A 142 -9.16 -14.87 9.17
N THR A 143 -10.00 -15.21 8.19
CA THR A 143 -10.42 -16.59 7.94
C THR A 143 -9.66 -17.25 6.79
N TYR A 144 -9.42 -16.54 5.68
CA TYR A 144 -8.73 -17.09 4.50
C TYR A 144 -7.78 -16.07 3.86
N ASP A 145 -6.80 -16.57 3.10
CA ASP A 145 -5.88 -15.74 2.33
C ASP A 145 -6.37 -15.62 0.90
N SER A 146 -6.14 -14.45 0.29
CA SER A 146 -6.44 -14.25 -1.12
C SER A 146 -5.44 -14.98 -2.02
N VAL A 147 -5.81 -15.12 -3.30
CA VAL A 147 -4.89 -15.60 -4.35
C VAL A 147 -3.67 -14.68 -4.46
N TYR A 148 -3.86 -13.36 -4.40
CA TYR A 148 -2.78 -12.39 -4.47
C TYR A 148 -1.84 -12.48 -3.26
N MET A 149 -2.36 -12.70 -2.06
CA MET A 149 -1.54 -12.89 -0.87
C MET A 149 -0.62 -14.11 -1.01
N ARG A 150 -1.11 -15.19 -1.62
CA ARG A 150 -0.33 -16.41 -1.87
C ARG A 150 0.67 -16.25 -3.01
N PHE A 151 0.20 -15.82 -4.19
CA PHE A 151 0.98 -15.90 -5.42
C PHE A 151 1.53 -14.55 -5.92
N GLY A 152 1.11 -13.43 -5.33
CA GLY A 152 1.51 -12.09 -5.75
C GLY A 152 1.14 -11.84 -7.21
N ASP A 153 2.05 -11.19 -7.93
CA ASP A 153 1.84 -10.75 -9.32
C ASP A 153 2.05 -11.85 -10.37
N ILE A 154 2.25 -13.13 -9.99
CA ILE A 154 2.50 -14.22 -10.94
C ILE A 154 1.44 -14.27 -12.04
N LEU A 155 0.16 -14.14 -11.69
CA LEU A 155 -0.94 -14.15 -12.66
C LEU A 155 -0.84 -12.98 -13.64
N SER A 156 -0.55 -11.78 -13.13
CA SER A 156 -0.39 -10.57 -13.93
C SER A 156 0.83 -10.66 -14.85
N ILE A 157 1.94 -11.21 -14.36
CA ILE A 157 3.17 -11.43 -15.13
C ILE A 157 2.90 -12.41 -16.27
N VAL A 158 2.29 -13.56 -15.98
CA VAL A 158 1.96 -14.57 -17.01
C VAL A 158 1.04 -13.97 -18.08
N ALA A 159 -0.01 -13.25 -17.67
CA ALA A 159 -0.93 -12.60 -18.60
C ALA A 159 -0.21 -11.54 -19.47
N ALA A 160 0.63 -10.69 -18.87
CA ALA A 160 1.40 -9.68 -19.58
C ALA A 160 2.39 -10.31 -20.57
N THR A 161 3.07 -11.40 -20.19
CA THR A 161 3.98 -12.13 -21.07
C THR A 161 3.24 -12.73 -22.27
N LEU A 162 2.09 -13.39 -22.04
CA LEU A 162 1.28 -13.96 -23.11
C LEU A 162 0.75 -12.88 -24.06
N ALA A 163 0.27 -11.76 -23.53
CA ALA A 163 -0.16 -10.61 -24.33
C ALA A 163 1.00 -10.04 -25.15
N GLY A 164 2.18 -9.88 -24.56
CA GLY A 164 3.39 -9.44 -25.26
C GLY A 164 3.78 -10.37 -26.40
N ILE A 165 3.76 -11.68 -26.19
CA ILE A 165 4.03 -12.68 -27.24
C ILE A 165 3.00 -12.56 -28.37
N ALA A 166 1.71 -12.38 -28.04
CA ALA A 166 0.65 -12.24 -29.05
C ALA A 166 0.84 -10.97 -29.90
N VAL A 167 1.17 -9.84 -29.27
CA VAL A 167 1.48 -8.58 -29.97
C VAL A 167 2.68 -8.75 -30.89
N LEU A 168 3.77 -9.35 -30.40
CA LEU A 168 4.98 -9.59 -31.20
C LEU A 168 4.72 -10.51 -32.39
N ARG A 169 3.85 -11.51 -32.25
CA ARG A 169 3.43 -12.37 -33.36
C ARG A 169 2.59 -11.60 -34.38
N SER A 170 1.66 -10.77 -33.92
CA SER A 170 0.82 -9.94 -34.79
C SER A 170 1.63 -8.95 -35.62
N LEU A 171 2.67 -8.35 -35.05
CA LEU A 171 3.54 -7.41 -35.75
C LEU A 171 4.37 -8.08 -36.86
N LYS A 172 4.77 -9.35 -36.65
CA LYS A 172 5.48 -10.14 -37.67
C LYS A 172 4.56 -10.64 -38.80
N SER A 173 3.25 -10.69 -38.57
CA SER A 173 2.27 -11.13 -39.57
C SER A 173 1.73 -10.00 -40.45
N VAL A 174 2.08 -8.74 -40.22
CA VAL A 174 1.72 -7.63 -41.12
C VAL A 174 2.68 -7.66 -42.32
N PRO A 175 2.23 -8.03 -43.53
CA PRO A 175 3.09 -7.99 -44.70
C PRO A 175 3.54 -6.54 -44.97
N PRO A 176 4.76 -6.32 -45.51
CA PRO A 176 5.19 -4.99 -45.89
C PRO A 176 4.17 -4.38 -46.85
N ASN A 177 3.74 -3.15 -46.57
CA ASN A 177 2.80 -2.42 -47.40
C ASN A 177 3.39 -2.27 -48.81
N LYS A 178 2.95 -3.11 -49.74
CA LYS A 178 3.27 -3.01 -51.17
C LYS A 178 2.33 -1.99 -51.80
N ASN A 179 2.50 -0.71 -51.48
CA ASN A 179 1.94 0.36 -52.29
C ASN A 179 3.10 1.11 -52.96
N ASN A 180 2.99 1.10 -54.29
CA ASN A 180 3.86 1.66 -55.32
C ASN A 180 4.13 3.16 -55.15
#